data_AF-A0A512DXF5-F1
#
_entry.id   AF-A0A512DXF5-F1
#
_cell.length_a   1.000
_cell.length_b   1.000
_cell.length_c   1.000
_cell.angle_alpha   90.00
_cell.angle_beta   90.00
_cell.angle_gamma   90.00
#
_symmetry.space_group_name_H-M   'P 1'
#
loop_
_entity.id
_entity.type
_entity.pdbx_description
1 polymer ?
#
loop_
_entity_poly.entity_id
_entity_poly.type
_entity_poly.pdbx_seq_one_letter_code
_entity_poly.pdbx_strand_id
1 'polypeptide(L)'
;MTGRPDDNLRGFGDVPRGGADRPLTGLLTELAQETTTLVRKEVELAKAEVSEKVSQATSGAVSLAAGGMVAFAGLIFLLLALTYYLATMMEPWLAALIVGGAVTLIGIVLVVMGKSKLSARNLQPNRTIASLQDDKRWAKEQLGR
;
A
#
# COMPACT_ATOMS: atom_id res chain seq x y z
N MET A 1 -59.44 -57.23 50.35
CA MET A 1 -58.31 -58.13 50.61
C MET A 1 -58.15 -59.01 49.36
N THR A 2 -57.38 -58.61 48.34
CA THR A 2 -55.90 -58.53 48.18
C THR A 2 -55.39 -59.70 47.32
N GLY A 3 -55.00 -59.39 46.09
CA GLY A 3 -54.23 -60.22 45.15
C GLY A 3 -54.25 -59.53 43.79
N ARG A 4 -53.15 -59.29 43.06
CA ARG A 4 -51.74 -59.69 43.12
C ARG A 4 -50.88 -58.58 42.46
N PRO A 5 -49.55 -58.63 42.58
CA PRO A 5 -48.61 -57.67 42.00
C PRO A 5 -48.30 -57.97 40.52
N ASP A 6 -47.34 -57.21 39.99
CA ASP A 6 -46.58 -57.36 38.74
C ASP A 6 -47.26 -57.00 37.41
N ASP A 7 -46.83 -55.86 36.81
CA ASP A 7 -46.22 -55.88 35.47
C ASP A 7 -45.60 -54.53 35.06
N ASN A 8 -44.27 -54.50 35.14
CA ASN A 8 -43.36 -54.15 34.05
C ASN A 8 -43.62 -52.90 33.17
N LEU A 9 -42.82 -51.87 33.47
CA LEU A 9 -41.78 -51.35 32.57
C LEU A 9 -42.15 -50.98 31.12
N ARG A 10 -42.98 -49.96 30.86
CA ARG A 10 -42.93 -49.22 29.56
C ARG A 10 -43.32 -47.76 29.72
N GLY A 11 -42.35 -46.87 29.61
CA GLY A 11 -42.59 -45.43 29.64
C GLY A 11 -41.36 -44.53 29.57
N PHE A 12 -40.14 -45.07 29.52
CA PHE A 12 -38.97 -44.31 29.10
C PHE A 12 -38.93 -44.26 27.57
N GLY A 13 -39.76 -43.39 27.00
CA GLY A 13 -39.67 -42.98 25.60
C GLY A 13 -38.44 -42.09 25.41
N ASP A 14 -37.45 -42.66 24.72
CA ASP A 14 -36.54 -42.01 23.78
C ASP A 14 -35.95 -40.66 24.19
N VAL A 15 -34.91 -40.72 25.03
CA VAL A 15 -33.86 -39.69 24.99
C VAL A 15 -33.15 -39.86 23.65
N PRO A 16 -33.12 -38.85 22.75
CA PRO A 16 -32.34 -38.93 21.53
C PRO A 16 -30.87 -39.07 21.91
N ARG A 17 -30.35 -40.29 21.92
CA ARG A 17 -28.91 -40.55 21.99
C ARG A 17 -28.34 -40.34 20.58
N GLY A 18 -28.31 -39.08 20.17
CA GLY A 18 -27.50 -38.60 19.05
C GLY A 18 -26.13 -38.10 19.50
N GLY A 19 -25.71 -38.45 20.71
CA GLY A 19 -24.39 -38.14 21.26
C GLY A 19 -23.44 -39.31 21.05
N ALA A 20 -22.95 -39.48 19.82
CA ALA A 20 -21.72 -40.21 19.54
C ALA A 20 -21.17 -39.67 18.21
N ASP A 21 -19.96 -39.12 18.32
CA ASP A 21 -19.03 -38.88 17.23
C ASP A 21 -19.44 -37.81 16.23
N ARG A 22 -19.16 -36.54 16.55
CA ARG A 22 -18.73 -35.61 15.48
C ARG A 22 -17.57 -36.33 14.80
N PRO A 23 -17.71 -36.80 13.56
CA PRO A 23 -16.63 -37.56 12.95
C PRO A 23 -15.44 -36.61 12.84
N LEU A 24 -14.21 -37.11 13.09
CA LEU A 24 -12.98 -36.32 12.95
C LEU A 24 -12.90 -35.62 11.57
N THR A 25 -13.57 -36.19 10.56
CA THR A 25 -13.76 -35.60 9.24
C THR A 25 -14.60 -34.33 9.24
N GLY A 26 -15.59 -34.18 10.13
CA GLY A 26 -16.39 -32.98 10.31
C GLY A 26 -15.59 -31.80 10.87
N LEU A 27 -14.72 -32.04 11.86
CA LEU A 27 -13.87 -31.01 12.45
C LEU A 27 -12.77 -30.52 11.49
N LEU A 28 -12.20 -31.43 10.70
CA LEU A 28 -11.25 -31.06 9.64
C LEU A 28 -11.90 -30.23 8.53
N THR A 29 -13.16 -30.53 8.19
CA THR A 29 -13.93 -29.77 7.20
C THR A 29 -14.24 -28.36 7.71
N GLU A 30 -14.61 -28.23 8.99
CA GLU A 30 -14.90 -26.96 9.66
C GLU A 30 -13.63 -26.10 9.76
N LEU A 31 -12.49 -26.68 10.16
CA LEU A 31 -11.20 -25.99 10.20
C LEU A 31 -10.73 -25.55 8.80
N ALA A 32 -10.92 -26.38 7.77
CA ALA A 32 -10.60 -26.02 6.39
C ALA A 32 -11.47 -24.86 5.88
N GLN A 33 -12.75 -24.82 6.24
CA GLN A 33 -13.65 -23.70 5.93
C GLN A 33 -13.27 -22.43 6.69
N GLU A 34 -12.91 -22.53 7.97
CA GLU A 34 -12.44 -21.39 8.77
C GLU A 34 -11.13 -20.83 8.21
N THR A 35 -10.17 -21.70 7.88
CA THR A 35 -8.89 -21.31 7.29
C THR A 35 -9.10 -20.60 5.94
N THR A 36 -9.98 -21.13 5.10
CA THR A 36 -10.36 -20.48 3.82
C THR A 36 -10.99 -19.11 4.06
N THR A 37 -11.81 -18.98 5.10
CA THR A 37 -12.45 -17.73 5.48
C THR A 37 -11.44 -16.71 6.02
N LEU A 38 -10.47 -17.13 6.81
CA LEU A 38 -9.37 -16.31 7.32
C LEU A 38 -8.50 -15.78 6.18
N VAL A 39 -8.06 -16.65 5.27
CA VAL A 39 -7.28 -16.26 4.09
C VAL A 39 -8.03 -15.22 3.26
N ARG A 40 -9.32 -15.43 3.03
CA ARG A 40 -10.15 -14.45 2.30
C ARG A 40 -10.22 -13.10 3.02
N LYS A 41 -10.39 -13.10 4.35
CA LYS A 41 -10.38 -11.87 5.16
C LYS A 41 -9.04 -11.15 5.12
N GLU A 42 -7.93 -11.87 5.17
CA GLU A 42 -6.59 -11.32 5.06
C GLU A 42 -6.35 -10.66 3.69
N VAL A 43 -6.83 -11.30 2.62
CA VAL A 43 -6.80 -10.71 1.27
C VAL A 43 -7.68 -9.46 1.18
N GLU A 44 -8.89 -9.50 1.74
CA GLU A 44 -9.79 -8.34 1.78
C GLU A 44 -9.18 -7.19 2.59
N LEU A 45 -8.53 -7.49 3.71
CA LEU A 45 -7.82 -6.50 4.54
C LEU A 45 -6.60 -5.92 3.82
N ALA A 46 -5.76 -6.77 3.23
CA ALA A 46 -4.60 -6.34 2.45
C ALA A 46 -5.03 -5.46 1.27
N LYS A 47 -6.13 -5.81 0.59
CA LYS A 47 -6.71 -4.99 -0.47
C LYS A 47 -7.18 -3.63 0.06
N ALA A 48 -7.84 -3.60 1.21
CA ALA A 48 -8.28 -2.36 1.85
C ALA A 48 -7.08 -1.48 2.23
N GLU A 49 -6.03 -2.04 2.84
CA GLU A 49 -4.82 -1.29 3.21
C GLU A 49 -4.08 -0.75 1.97
N VAL A 50 -3.95 -1.54 0.91
CA VAL A 50 -3.38 -1.06 -0.36
C VAL A 50 -4.22 0.06 -0.95
N SER A 51 -5.55 -0.09 -0.97
CA SER A 51 -6.46 0.95 -1.46
C SER A 51 -6.34 2.25 -0.66
N GLU A 52 -6.25 2.15 0.67
CA GLU A 52 -6.07 3.28 1.58
C GLU A 52 -4.73 3.98 1.31
N LYS A 53 -3.63 3.22 1.22
CA LYS A 53 -2.30 3.77 0.89
C LYS A 53 -2.27 4.45 -0.48
N VAL A 54 -2.90 3.84 -1.49
CA VAL A 54 -3.01 4.43 -2.84
C VAL A 54 -3.83 5.72 -2.80
N SER A 55 -4.95 5.73 -2.08
CA SER A 55 -5.79 6.92 -1.91
C SER A 55 -5.02 8.06 -1.26
N GLN A 56 -4.34 7.79 -0.15
CA GLN A 56 -3.51 8.78 0.55
C GLN A 56 -2.37 9.31 -0.32
N ALA A 57 -1.65 8.41 -1.02
CA ALA A 57 -0.60 8.80 -1.96
C ALA A 57 -1.14 9.67 -3.10
N THR A 58 -2.32 9.33 -3.64
CA THR A 58 -2.96 10.07 -4.72
C THR A 58 -3.43 11.45 -4.25
N SER A 59 -4.10 11.54 -3.10
CA SER A 59 -4.52 12.80 -2.50
C SER A 59 -3.33 13.71 -2.18
N GLY A 60 -2.25 13.14 -1.65
CA GLY A 60 -0.98 13.82 -1.45
C GLY A 60 -0.39 14.34 -2.76
N ALA A 61 -0.37 13.54 -3.82
CA ALA A 61 0.11 13.95 -5.13
C ALA A 61 -0.73 15.09 -5.74
N VAL A 62 -2.06 15.03 -5.64
CA VAL A 62 -2.97 16.07 -6.14
C VAL A 62 -2.77 17.38 -5.38
N SER A 63 -2.70 17.34 -4.05
CA SER A 63 -2.46 18.53 -3.23
C SER A 63 -1.10 19.17 -3.49
N LEU A 64 -0.04 18.37 -3.64
CA LEU A 64 1.29 18.86 -4.04
C LEU A 64 1.27 19.47 -5.44
N ALA A 65 0.58 18.86 -6.41
CA ALA A 65 0.46 19.39 -7.76
C ALA A 65 -0.31 20.73 -7.77
N ALA A 66 -1.44 20.80 -7.06
CA ALA A 66 -2.24 22.02 -6.95
C ALA A 66 -1.46 23.15 -6.25
N GLY A 67 -0.85 22.87 -5.10
CA GLY A 67 0.00 23.82 -4.40
C GLY A 67 1.20 24.27 -5.23
N GLY A 68 1.82 23.33 -5.96
CA GLY A 68 2.90 23.59 -6.89
C GLY A 68 2.50 24.54 -8.02
N MET A 69 1.32 24.36 -8.62
CA MET A 69 0.79 25.28 -9.65
C MET A 69 0.56 26.69 -9.10
N VAL A 70 -0.04 26.81 -7.91
CA VAL A 70 -0.26 28.11 -7.26
C VAL A 70 1.06 28.80 -6.92
N ALA A 71 2.01 28.07 -6.33
CA ALA A 71 3.35 28.58 -6.02
C ALA A 71 4.11 28.99 -7.29
N PHE A 72 3.99 28.22 -8.37
CA PHE A 72 4.59 28.56 -9.66
C PHE A 72 4.00 29.83 -10.27
N ALA A 73 2.68 30.00 -10.21
CA ALA A 73 2.03 31.25 -10.63
C ALA A 73 2.52 32.44 -9.78
N GLY A 74 2.59 32.29 -8.46
CA GLY A 74 3.15 33.31 -7.56
C GLY A 74 4.60 33.66 -7.89
N LEU A 75 5.43 32.65 -8.20
CA LEU A 75 6.82 32.85 -8.61
C LEU A 75 6.91 33.66 -9.91
N ILE A 76 6.04 33.41 -10.90
CA ILE A 76 6.00 34.23 -12.13
C ILE A 76 5.75 35.71 -11.77
N PHE A 77 4.76 36.01 -10.93
CA PHE A 77 4.49 37.38 -10.51
C PHE A 77 5.66 38.01 -9.75
N LEU A 78 6.35 37.25 -8.89
CA LEU A 78 7.56 37.73 -8.21
C LEU A 78 8.70 38.04 -9.19
N LEU A 79 8.90 37.20 -10.21
CA LEU A 79 9.91 37.42 -11.24
C LEU A 79 9.56 38.64 -12.12
N LEU A 80 8.28 38.83 -12.44
CA LEU A 80 7.81 40.05 -13.11
C LEU A 80 8.07 41.28 -12.23
N ALA A 81 7.70 41.23 -10.95
CA ALA A 81 7.92 42.33 -10.02
C ALA A 81 9.41 42.68 -9.89
N LEU A 82 10.28 41.65 -9.80
CA LEU A 82 11.73 41.84 -9.78
C LEU A 82 12.24 42.46 -11.08
N THR A 83 11.74 42.00 -12.22
CA THR A 83 12.10 42.55 -13.53
C THR A 83 11.69 44.02 -13.65
N TYR A 84 10.47 44.36 -13.24
CA TYR A 84 9.99 45.75 -13.22
C TYR A 84 10.77 46.63 -12.25
N TYR A 85 11.09 46.13 -11.06
CA TYR A 85 11.94 46.83 -10.11
C TYR A 85 13.31 47.14 -10.71
N LEU A 86 13.94 46.14 -11.32
CA LEU A 86 15.26 46.30 -11.93
C LEU A 86 15.21 47.22 -13.16
N ALA A 87 14.12 47.22 -13.91
CA ALA A 87 13.86 48.14 -15.02
C ALA A 87 13.72 49.62 -14.58
N THR A 88 13.59 49.91 -13.29
CA THR A 88 13.69 51.30 -12.78
C THR A 88 15.13 51.82 -12.74
N MET A 89 16.11 50.91 -12.75
CA MET A 89 17.53 51.21 -12.62
C MET A 89 18.31 51.02 -13.94
N MET A 90 17.74 50.31 -14.91
CA MET A 90 18.37 49.98 -16.19
C MET A 90 17.33 49.73 -17.29
N GLU A 91 17.78 49.55 -18.53
CA GLU A 91 16.91 49.25 -19.67
C GLU A 91 16.07 47.97 -19.44
N PRO A 92 14.76 47.95 -19.77
CA PRO A 92 13.87 46.83 -19.49
C PRO A 92 14.33 45.49 -20.09
N TRP A 93 14.93 45.52 -21.27
CA TRP A 93 15.43 44.31 -21.93
C TRP A 93 16.62 43.70 -21.18
N LEU A 94 17.47 44.53 -20.58
CA LEU A 94 18.64 44.07 -19.81
C LEU A 94 18.20 43.50 -18.46
N ALA A 95 17.24 44.16 -17.81
CA ALA A 95 16.61 43.66 -16.58
C ALA A 95 16.01 42.26 -16.79
N ALA A 96 15.26 42.07 -17.88
CA ALA A 96 14.67 40.77 -18.22
C ALA A 96 15.73 39.69 -18.49
N LEU A 97 16.84 40.04 -19.16
CA LEU A 97 17.95 39.11 -19.39
C LEU A 97 18.64 38.68 -18.10
N ILE A 98 18.87 39.61 -17.16
CA ILE A 98 19.52 39.29 -15.89
C ILE A 98 18.64 38.36 -15.06
N VAL A 99 17.36 38.71 -14.87
CA VAL A 99 16.42 37.90 -14.08
C VAL A 99 16.19 36.55 -14.75
N GLY A 100 15.93 36.54 -16.06
CA GLY A 100 15.72 35.32 -16.83
C GLY A 100 16.95 34.42 -16.85
N GLY A 101 18.15 34.98 -16.98
CA GLY A 101 19.41 34.25 -16.94
C GLY A 101 19.65 33.60 -15.57
N ALA A 102 19.45 34.34 -14.48
CA ALA A 102 19.61 33.82 -13.13
C ALA A 102 18.64 32.65 -12.85
N VAL A 103 17.36 32.80 -13.18
CA VAL A 103 16.36 31.75 -12.99
C VAL A 103 16.62 30.53 -13.88
N THR A 104 17.06 30.75 -15.11
CA THR A 104 17.44 29.66 -16.03
C THR A 104 18.59 28.84 -15.45
N LEU A 105 19.61 29.50 -14.88
CA LEU A 105 20.75 28.82 -14.26
C LEU A 105 20.30 27.98 -13.05
N ILE A 106 19.45 28.54 -12.19
CA ILE A 106 18.84 27.79 -11.07
C ILE A 106 18.06 26.58 -11.60
N GLY A 107 17.25 26.76 -12.65
CA GLY A 107 16.48 25.71 -13.28
C GLY A 107 17.35 24.56 -13.80
N ILE A 108 18.45 24.87 -14.50
CA ILE A 108 19.42 23.86 -14.98
C ILE A 108 19.99 23.05 -13.81
N VAL A 109 20.40 23.72 -12.72
CA VAL A 109 20.94 23.03 -11.53
C VAL A 109 19.90 22.09 -10.92
N LEU A 110 18.66 22.56 -10.76
CA LEU A 110 17.56 21.74 -10.22
C LEU A 110 17.25 20.53 -11.10
N VAL A 111 17.23 20.70 -12.43
CA VAL A 111 17.02 19.60 -13.38
C VAL A 111 18.13 18.55 -13.28
N VAL A 112 19.39 18.98 -13.22
CA VAL A 112 20.54 18.07 -13.07
C VAL A 112 20.47 17.31 -11.74
N MET A 113 20.17 17.99 -10.64
CA MET A 113 19.99 17.35 -9.33
C MET A 113 18.82 16.37 -9.30
N GLY A 114 17.68 16.75 -9.89
CA GLY A 114 16.49 15.90 -9.98
C GLY A 114 16.76 14.64 -10.79
N LYS A 115 17.44 14.76 -11.93
CA LYS A 115 17.82 13.63 -12.79
C LYS A 115 18.73 12.63 -12.06
N SER A 116 19.62 13.11 -11.19
CA SER A 116 20.46 12.23 -10.36
C SER A 116 19.62 11.44 -9.34
N LYS A 117 18.66 12.08 -8.67
CA LYS A 117 17.76 11.42 -7.71
C LYS A 117 16.84 10.38 -8.35
N LEU A 118 16.41 10.63 -9.59
CA LEU A 118 15.55 9.73 -10.36
C LEU A 118 16.31 8.67 -11.17
N SER A 119 17.65 8.66 -11.10
CA SER A 119 18.43 7.64 -11.80
C SER A 119 18.04 6.24 -11.32
N ALA A 120 17.85 5.31 -12.26
CA ALA A 120 17.47 3.93 -11.99
C ALA A 120 18.38 3.23 -10.95
N ARG A 121 19.63 3.69 -10.81
CA ARG A 121 20.58 3.21 -9.81
C ARG A 121 20.18 3.53 -8.36
N ASN A 122 19.47 4.63 -8.16
CA ASN A 122 18.97 5.08 -6.85
C ASN A 122 17.55 4.55 -6.56
N LEU A 123 16.82 4.14 -7.61
CA LEU A 123 15.47 3.59 -7.50
C LEU A 123 15.43 2.06 -7.45
N GLN A 124 16.51 1.36 -7.82
CA GLN A 124 16.60 -0.09 -7.63
C GLN A 124 16.74 -0.41 -6.14
N PRO A 125 15.82 -1.21 -5.55
CA PRO A 125 15.97 -1.70 -4.19
C PRO A 125 17.06 -2.77 -4.17
N ASN A 126 18.32 -2.32 -4.12
CA ASN A 126 19.50 -3.18 -4.20
C ASN A 126 19.50 -4.26 -3.12
N ARG A 127 18.93 -3.96 -1.94
CA ARG A 127 18.78 -4.91 -0.84
C ARG A 127 17.76 -6.01 -1.15
N THR A 128 16.59 -5.65 -1.66
CA THR A 128 15.54 -6.61 -2.02
C THR A 128 15.96 -7.51 -3.18
N ILE A 129 16.65 -6.95 -4.18
CA ILE A 129 17.16 -7.72 -5.31
C ILE A 129 18.27 -8.70 -4.87
N ALA A 130 19.13 -8.30 -3.92
CA ALA A 130 20.15 -9.19 -3.35
C ALA A 130 19.52 -10.37 -2.60
N SER A 131 18.54 -10.11 -1.72
CA SER A 131 17.83 -11.17 -0.97
C SER A 131 17.14 -12.17 -1.90
N LEU A 132 16.48 -11.69 -2.97
CA LEU A 132 15.82 -12.57 -3.95
C LEU A 132 16.82 -13.40 -4.78
N GLN A 133 18.06 -12.94 -4.96
CA GLN A 133 19.11 -13.71 -5.63
C GLN A 133 19.69 -14.80 -4.72
N ASP A 134 19.87 -14.49 -3.44
CA ASP A 134 20.33 -15.45 -2.44
C ASP A 134 19.31 -16.57 -2.23
N ASP A 135 18.02 -16.24 -2.16
CA ASP A 135 16.93 -17.23 -2.07
C ASP A 135 16.89 -18.15 -3.29
N LYS A 136 17.11 -17.58 -4.50
CA LYS A 136 17.21 -18.38 -5.74
C LYS A 136 18.39 -19.33 -5.73
N ARG A 137 19.55 -18.89 -5.22
CA ARG A 137 20.75 -19.72 -5.10
C ARG A 137 20.52 -20.88 -4.13
N TRP A 138 19.96 -20.58 -2.97
CA TRP A 138 19.65 -21.58 -1.95
C TRP A 138 18.66 -22.63 -2.46
N ALA A 139 17.59 -22.20 -3.14
CA ALA A 139 16.61 -23.11 -3.74
C ALA A 139 17.23 -24.01 -4.83
N LYS A 140 18.19 -23.48 -5.61
CA LYS A 140 18.88 -24.24 -6.67
C LYS A 140 19.86 -25.28 -6.10
N GLU A 141 20.52 -24.96 -4.99
CA GLU A 141 21.40 -25.90 -4.27
C GLU A 141 20.61 -27.04 -3.61
N GLN A 142 19.38 -26.77 -3.17
CA GLN A 142 18.54 -27.75 -2.49
C GLN A 142 17.82 -28.70 -3.46
N LEU A 143 17.42 -28.21 -4.64
CA LEU A 143 16.82 -29.01 -5.71
C LEU A 143 17.85 -29.77 -6.57
N GLY A 144 19.13 -29.40 -6.48
CA GLY A 144 20.23 -30.07 -7.15
C GLY A 144 20.89 -31.19 -6.34
N ARG A 145 20.34 -31.53 -5.16
CA ARG A 145 20.77 -32.64 -4.29
C ARG A 145 19.82 -33.81 -4.35
#